data_AF-A0A352YT46-F1
#
_entry.id   AF-A0A352YT46-F1
#
_cell.length_a   1.000
_cell.length_b   1.000
_cell.length_c   1.000
_cell.angle_alpha   90.00
_cell.angle_beta   90.00
_cell.angle_gamma   90.00
#
_symmetry.space_group_name_H-M   'P 1'
#
loop_
_entity.id
_entity.type
_entity.pdbx_description
1 polymer ?
#
loop_
_entity_poly.entity_id
_entity_poly.type
_entity_poly.pdbx_seq_one_letter_code
_entity_poly.pdbx_strand_id
1 'polypeptide(L)'
;MGSFSQEKNINLAIAMKTGEYLTRNLDNVKVVYTRSDDSTVDLLDRPQIANRNKADLFISIHANWAKNKNVSGPETYIMGLAKDEDNLAVAMKENEVILLEEDYSTKYQGFDPKSPESYIIFTLMQNVYQKQSADLAMKIQTQFKERANRNDRGVRQAGFWVLFNTTMPSVLIETGFITHAEEEIYLNSEQGQDYLASAIFRACRDYINDIDNMSNFRVVDKETGKKEISVIEEPGNKDNNGIVFMVQVASASARAEIKSENFKGLTDIVEIYAQERYKYATGKFSEYAEAVKYRREIEEIYPDAFVIAIKDNKILPLQQALDLKKKK
;
A
#
# COMPACT_ATOMS: atom_id res chain seq x y z
N MET A 1 0.76 -8.96 26.60
CA MET A 1 0.04 -10.17 27.03
C MET A 1 -1.27 -9.75 27.67
N GLY A 2 -2.33 -10.51 27.42
CA GLY A 2 -3.62 -10.37 28.11
C GLY A 2 -3.62 -11.09 29.46
N SER A 3 -4.81 -11.22 30.07
CA SER A 3 -4.98 -11.98 31.30
C SER A 3 -4.86 -13.50 31.11
N PHE A 4 -5.27 -14.03 29.95
CA PHE A 4 -5.15 -15.44 29.59
C PHE A 4 -4.65 -15.65 28.16
N SER A 5 -4.43 -14.58 27.39
CA SER A 5 -4.11 -14.67 25.97
C SER A 5 -2.74 -14.10 25.61
N GLN A 6 -2.19 -14.63 24.51
CA GLN A 6 -0.97 -14.15 23.89
C GLN A 6 -1.31 -13.50 22.56
N GLU A 7 -0.85 -12.27 22.39
CA GLU A 7 -1.12 -11.44 21.21
C GLU A 7 -0.74 -12.15 19.90
N LYS A 8 0.43 -12.79 19.86
CA LYS A 8 0.93 -13.52 18.69
C LYS A 8 -0.04 -14.61 18.17
N ASN A 9 -0.81 -15.23 19.07
CA ASN A 9 -1.76 -16.28 18.71
C ASN A 9 -3.02 -15.68 18.09
N ILE A 10 -3.53 -14.58 18.67
CA ILE A 10 -4.65 -13.80 18.13
C ILE A 10 -4.28 -13.27 16.74
N ASN A 11 -3.12 -12.63 16.61
CA ASN A 11 -2.64 -12.04 15.37
C ASN A 11 -2.50 -13.10 14.27
N LEU A 12 -1.93 -14.27 14.59
CA LEU A 12 -1.79 -15.37 13.63
C LEU A 12 -3.16 -15.90 13.19
N ALA A 13 -4.07 -16.16 14.14
CA ALA A 13 -5.38 -16.73 13.84
C ALA A 13 -6.20 -15.81 12.93
N ILE A 14 -6.24 -14.50 13.23
CA ILE A 14 -6.92 -13.51 12.40
C ILE A 14 -6.25 -13.41 11.02
N ALA A 15 -4.92 -13.36 10.94
CA ALA A 15 -4.19 -13.28 9.67
C ALA A 15 -4.47 -14.49 8.76
N MET A 16 -4.45 -15.70 9.31
CA MET A 16 -4.73 -16.93 8.56
C MET A 16 -6.16 -16.91 8.00
N LYS A 17 -7.16 -16.58 8.83
CA LYS A 17 -8.56 -16.44 8.41
C LYS A 17 -8.74 -15.34 7.35
N THR A 18 -8.08 -14.19 7.51
CA THR A 18 -8.12 -13.11 6.51
C THR A 18 -7.60 -13.58 5.16
N GLY A 19 -6.45 -14.26 5.14
CA GLY A 19 -5.89 -14.76 3.90
C GLY A 19 -6.71 -15.91 3.29
N GLU A 20 -7.38 -16.74 4.09
CA GLU A 20 -8.36 -17.73 3.63
C GLU A 20 -9.55 -17.05 2.95
N TYR A 21 -10.12 -16.00 3.56
CA TYR A 21 -11.21 -15.23 2.93
C TYR A 21 -10.76 -14.56 1.63
N LEU A 22 -9.58 -13.93 1.60
CA LEU A 22 -9.04 -13.31 0.39
C LEU A 22 -8.86 -14.34 -0.74
N THR A 23 -8.15 -15.44 -0.45
CA THR A 23 -7.82 -16.47 -1.45
C THR A 23 -9.06 -17.19 -1.99
N ARG A 24 -10.09 -17.39 -1.15
CA ARG A 24 -11.33 -18.07 -1.58
C ARG A 24 -12.30 -17.20 -2.37
N ASN A 25 -12.23 -15.88 -2.22
CA ASN A 25 -13.25 -14.97 -2.74
C ASN A 25 -12.72 -13.99 -3.80
N LEU A 26 -11.40 -13.90 -4.00
CA LEU A 26 -10.78 -13.00 -4.98
C LEU A 26 -9.77 -13.77 -5.83
N ASP A 27 -10.18 -14.14 -7.05
CA ASP A 27 -9.37 -14.93 -7.99
C ASP A 27 -8.11 -14.19 -8.47
N ASN A 28 -8.11 -12.86 -8.41
CA ASN A 28 -7.01 -11.99 -8.81
C ASN A 28 -6.07 -11.60 -7.65
N VAL A 29 -6.23 -12.20 -6.47
CA VAL A 29 -5.42 -11.87 -5.29
C VAL A 29 -4.55 -13.05 -4.87
N LYS A 30 -3.26 -12.76 -4.67
CA LYS A 30 -2.30 -13.69 -4.08
C LYS A 30 -1.93 -13.24 -2.68
N VAL A 31 -2.16 -14.08 -1.69
CA VAL A 31 -1.76 -13.82 -0.30
C VAL A 31 -0.33 -14.31 -0.06
N VAL A 32 0.50 -13.45 0.53
CA VAL A 32 1.85 -13.80 1.01
C VAL A 32 1.91 -13.49 2.50
N TYR A 33 2.18 -14.51 3.30
CA TYR A 33 2.33 -14.36 4.75
C TYR A 33 3.79 -14.09 5.11
N THR A 34 4.03 -13.22 6.09
CA THR A 34 5.36 -13.07 6.71
C THR A 34 5.71 -14.28 7.58
N ARG A 35 4.70 -14.89 8.22
CA ARG A 35 4.74 -16.19 8.88
C ARG A 35 3.37 -16.89 8.79
N SER A 36 3.35 -18.21 8.76
CA SER A 36 2.11 -19.03 8.78
C SER A 36 2.04 -19.97 9.99
N ASP A 37 3.01 -19.88 10.91
CA ASP A 37 3.12 -20.64 12.15
C ASP A 37 3.67 -19.74 13.28
N ASP A 38 4.06 -20.33 14.41
CA ASP A 38 4.62 -19.63 15.58
C ASP A 38 6.12 -19.28 15.44
N SER A 39 6.64 -19.23 14.22
CA SER A 39 7.99 -18.74 13.95
C SER A 39 8.12 -17.24 14.25
N THR A 40 9.30 -16.86 14.72
CA THR A 40 9.67 -15.45 14.90
C THR A 40 10.19 -14.89 13.59
N VAL A 41 9.73 -13.69 13.24
CA VAL A 41 10.22 -12.92 12.08
C VAL A 41 10.59 -11.53 12.57
N ASP A 42 11.85 -11.18 12.37
CA ASP A 42 12.44 -9.92 12.80
C ASP A 42 11.70 -8.74 12.18
N LEU A 43 11.66 -7.63 12.91
CA LEU A 43 10.82 -6.49 12.49
C LEU A 43 11.31 -5.90 11.15
N LEU A 44 12.62 -5.97 10.88
CA LEU A 44 13.24 -5.51 9.64
C LEU A 44 12.85 -6.39 8.44
N ASP A 45 12.65 -7.69 8.65
CA ASP A 45 12.45 -8.66 7.57
C ASP A 45 11.02 -8.66 7.03
N ARG A 46 10.04 -8.35 7.88
CA ARG A 46 8.61 -8.30 7.51
C ARG A 46 8.34 -7.43 6.27
N PRO A 47 8.76 -6.14 6.23
CA PRO A 47 8.60 -5.33 5.02
C PRO A 47 9.46 -5.82 3.85
N GLN A 48 10.63 -6.42 4.11
CA GLN A 48 11.48 -6.97 3.05
C GLN A 48 10.84 -8.16 2.34
N ILE A 49 10.11 -9.02 3.06
CA ILE A 49 9.31 -10.09 2.46
C ILE A 49 8.30 -9.50 1.46
N ALA A 50 7.58 -8.43 1.86
CA ALA A 50 6.60 -7.77 0.99
C ALA A 50 7.27 -7.13 -0.24
N ASN A 51 8.38 -6.40 -0.05
CA ASN A 51 9.12 -5.74 -1.11
C ASN A 51 9.67 -6.76 -2.13
N ARG A 52 10.28 -7.86 -1.67
CA ARG A 52 10.82 -8.91 -2.54
C ARG A 52 9.74 -9.59 -3.38
N ASN A 53 8.54 -9.74 -2.81
CA ASN A 53 7.38 -10.28 -3.51
C ASN A 53 6.62 -9.25 -4.36
N LYS A 54 7.07 -7.98 -4.37
CA LYS A 54 6.42 -6.87 -5.08
C LYS A 54 4.93 -6.74 -4.72
N ALA A 55 4.62 -6.86 -3.42
CA ALA A 55 3.24 -6.81 -2.96
C ALA A 55 2.56 -5.47 -3.30
N ASP A 56 1.29 -5.52 -3.68
CA ASP A 56 0.48 -4.33 -3.96
C ASP A 56 -0.11 -3.71 -2.70
N LEU A 57 -0.23 -4.47 -1.61
CA LEU A 57 -0.71 -4.06 -0.30
C LEU A 57 0.09 -4.73 0.82
N PHE A 58 0.30 -4.03 1.92
CA PHE A 58 0.87 -4.58 3.14
C PHE A 58 -0.05 -4.34 4.34
N ILE A 59 -0.36 -5.41 5.08
CA ILE A 59 -1.26 -5.35 6.25
C ILE A 59 -0.56 -6.05 7.41
N SER A 60 -0.23 -5.29 8.46
CA SER A 60 0.22 -5.82 9.75
C SER A 60 -0.98 -5.96 10.68
N ILE A 61 -1.17 -7.12 11.32
CA ILE A 61 -2.32 -7.39 12.20
C ILE A 61 -1.82 -7.57 13.63
N HIS A 62 -2.38 -6.78 14.55
CA HIS A 62 -2.01 -6.67 15.94
C HIS A 62 -3.25 -6.67 16.86
N ALA A 63 -3.01 -6.88 18.15
CA ALA A 63 -4.01 -6.73 19.20
C ALA A 63 -3.42 -5.86 20.33
N ASN A 64 -3.93 -4.63 20.43
CA ASN A 64 -3.35 -3.57 21.22
C ASN A 64 -3.37 -3.87 22.72
N TRP A 65 -2.62 -3.07 23.46
CA TRP A 65 -2.54 -3.08 24.91
C TRP A 65 -2.65 -1.64 25.44
N ALA A 66 -3.40 -1.44 26.52
CA ALA A 66 -3.45 -0.15 27.21
C ALA A 66 -3.36 -0.31 28.73
N LYS A 67 -2.75 0.68 29.40
CA LYS A 67 -2.75 0.76 30.88
C LYS A 67 -4.17 0.84 31.44
N ASN A 68 -5.01 1.67 30.82
CA ASN A 68 -6.41 1.78 31.16
C ASN A 68 -7.20 0.63 30.51
N LYS A 69 -7.63 -0.34 31.33
CA LYS A 69 -8.38 -1.52 30.87
C LYS A 69 -9.78 -1.20 30.34
N ASN A 70 -10.27 0.02 30.47
CA ASN A 70 -11.56 0.44 29.90
C ASN A 70 -11.46 0.87 28.44
N VAL A 71 -10.25 1.03 27.89
CA VAL A 71 -10.05 1.35 26.48
C VAL A 71 -10.42 0.14 25.64
N SER A 72 -11.25 0.36 24.62
CA SER A 72 -11.68 -0.70 23.72
C SER A 72 -11.94 -0.23 22.29
N GLY A 73 -11.97 -1.19 21.37
CA GLY A 73 -12.27 -1.00 19.95
C GLY A 73 -11.02 -1.05 19.05
N PRO A 74 -11.17 -1.39 17.77
CA PRO A 74 -10.06 -1.40 16.83
C PRO A 74 -9.63 0.00 16.40
N GLU A 75 -8.39 0.12 15.96
CA GLU A 75 -7.81 1.29 15.30
C GLU A 75 -6.88 0.85 14.17
N THR A 76 -6.76 1.67 13.13
CA THR A 76 -5.87 1.37 12.01
C THR A 76 -4.86 2.49 11.84
N TYR A 77 -3.58 2.14 11.89
CA TYR A 77 -2.48 3.05 11.71
C TYR A 77 -1.97 3.05 10.27
N ILE A 78 -1.60 4.24 9.79
CA ILE A 78 -0.78 4.43 8.61
C ILE A 78 0.52 5.12 9.01
N MET A 79 1.51 5.03 8.14
CA MET A 79 2.80 5.67 8.39
C MET A 79 2.67 7.20 8.42
N GLY A 80 3.20 7.82 9.48
CA GLY A 80 3.21 9.27 9.62
C GLY A 80 3.68 9.74 10.99
N LEU A 81 3.62 11.06 11.21
CA LEU A 81 3.95 11.63 12.51
C LEU A 81 2.84 11.31 13.52
N ALA A 82 3.23 10.81 14.69
CA ALA A 82 2.33 10.68 15.83
C ALA A 82 1.85 12.08 16.26
N LYS A 83 0.54 12.32 16.18
CA LYS A 83 -0.07 13.62 16.52
C LYS A 83 -0.33 13.80 18.02
N ASP A 84 -0.26 12.71 18.79
CA ASP A 84 -0.51 12.68 20.23
C ASP A 84 0.41 11.64 20.90
N GLU A 85 0.52 11.73 22.23
CA GLU A 85 1.38 10.87 23.04
C GLU A 85 0.92 9.41 23.01
N ASP A 86 -0.38 9.14 22.86
CA ASP A 86 -0.92 7.79 22.82
C ASP A 86 -0.45 7.06 21.55
N ASN A 87 -0.54 7.71 20.39
CA ASN A 87 -0.07 7.14 19.11
C ASN A 87 1.44 6.90 19.13
N LEU A 88 2.21 7.81 19.74
CA LEU A 88 3.65 7.63 19.91
C LEU A 88 3.95 6.44 20.82
N ALA A 89 3.25 6.33 21.96
CA ALA A 89 3.44 5.23 22.91
C ALA A 89 3.15 3.86 22.27
N VAL A 90 2.11 3.76 21.44
CA VAL A 90 1.82 2.53 20.68
C VAL A 90 2.97 2.21 19.72
N ALA A 91 3.44 3.18 18.92
CA ALA A 91 4.57 2.97 18.01
C ALA A 91 5.86 2.58 18.73
N MET A 92 6.16 3.21 19.87
CA MET A 92 7.27 2.82 20.74
C MET A 92 7.14 1.39 21.20
N LYS A 93 5.94 0.99 21.65
CA LYS A 93 5.70 -0.36 22.13
C LYS A 93 5.87 -1.41 21.04
N GLU A 94 5.33 -1.15 19.85
CA GLU A 94 5.45 -2.07 18.72
C GLU A 94 6.89 -2.17 18.18
N ASN A 95 7.67 -1.09 18.26
CA ASN A 95 9.07 -1.08 17.85
C ASN A 95 10.02 -1.65 18.95
N GLU A 96 9.59 -1.79 20.21
CA GLU A 96 10.44 -2.28 21.32
C GLU A 96 10.97 -3.71 21.08
N VAL A 97 10.28 -4.51 20.25
CA VAL A 97 10.72 -5.88 19.91
C VAL A 97 12.10 -5.90 19.26
N ILE A 98 12.53 -4.80 18.64
CA ILE A 98 13.88 -4.60 18.08
C ILE A 98 14.97 -4.86 19.14
N LEU A 99 14.71 -4.49 20.40
CA LEU A 99 15.68 -4.63 21.48
C LEU A 99 15.93 -6.09 21.91
N LEU A 100 15.14 -7.03 21.39
CA LEU A 100 15.32 -8.46 21.62
C LEU A 100 16.32 -9.08 20.62
N GLU A 101 16.72 -8.34 19.58
CA GLU A 101 17.63 -8.78 18.53
C GLU A 101 19.09 -8.46 18.92
N GLU A 102 20.02 -9.43 18.79
CA GLU A 102 21.41 -9.29 19.26
C GLU A 102 22.18 -8.18 18.54
N ASP A 103 21.88 -7.92 17.27
CA ASP A 103 22.58 -6.97 16.40
C ASP A 103 21.81 -5.66 16.13
N TYR A 104 20.80 -5.37 16.95
CA TYR A 104 19.82 -4.30 16.71
C TYR A 104 20.46 -2.93 16.39
N SER A 105 21.52 -2.56 17.10
CA SER A 105 22.17 -1.25 16.95
C SER A 105 22.68 -1.03 15.51
N THR A 106 23.25 -2.07 14.90
CA THR A 106 23.75 -2.01 13.52
C THR A 106 22.61 -2.18 12.53
N LYS A 107 21.72 -3.14 12.79
CA LYS A 107 20.59 -3.49 11.92
C LYS A 107 19.60 -2.34 11.71
N TYR A 108 19.38 -1.54 12.74
CA TYR A 108 18.46 -0.39 12.73
C TYR A 108 19.18 0.97 12.73
N GLN A 109 20.46 1.00 12.36
CA GLN A 109 21.24 2.22 12.14
C GLN A 109 21.19 3.21 13.32
N GLY A 110 21.22 2.70 14.55
CA GLY A 110 21.18 3.51 15.77
C GLY A 110 19.80 4.05 16.16
N PHE A 111 18.71 3.59 15.52
CA PHE A 111 17.35 3.90 15.96
C PHE A 111 17.09 3.35 17.37
N ASP A 112 16.68 4.23 18.29
CA ASP A 112 16.26 3.84 19.63
C ASP A 112 14.72 3.91 19.75
N PRO A 113 14.01 2.77 19.85
CA PRO A 113 12.56 2.76 19.97
C PRO A 113 12.04 3.44 21.25
N LYS A 114 12.90 3.68 22.24
CA LYS A 114 12.56 4.34 23.52
C LYS A 114 12.81 5.85 23.52
N SER A 115 13.46 6.40 22.49
CA SER A 115 13.73 7.83 22.36
C SER A 115 12.74 8.46 21.36
N PRO A 116 11.88 9.41 21.78
CA PRO A 116 11.01 10.16 20.87
C PRO A 116 11.78 10.85 19.73
N GLU A 117 13.01 11.29 19.98
CA GLU A 117 13.88 11.95 19.00
C GLU A 117 14.24 11.02 17.84
N SER A 118 14.38 9.70 18.10
CA SER A 118 14.65 8.72 17.05
C SER A 118 13.52 8.61 16.04
N TYR A 119 12.29 9.04 16.36
CA TYR A 119 11.14 9.02 15.44
C TYR A 119 11.15 10.18 14.45
N ILE A 120 12.03 11.19 14.63
CA ILE A 120 12.17 12.30 13.68
C ILE A 120 12.54 11.77 12.28
N ILE A 121 13.30 10.68 12.19
CA ILE A 121 13.70 10.08 10.90
C ILE A 121 12.50 9.73 10.03
N PHE A 122 11.39 9.31 10.63
CA PHE A 122 10.16 8.97 9.93
C PHE A 122 9.45 10.19 9.32
N THR A 123 9.69 11.39 9.86
CA THR A 123 9.09 12.64 9.35
C THR A 123 9.75 13.14 8.08
N LEU A 124 11.03 12.80 7.87
CA LEU A 124 11.81 13.23 6.70
C LEU A 124 11.43 12.45 5.43
N MET A 125 10.67 11.36 5.58
CA MET A 125 10.33 10.48 4.47
C MET A 125 8.94 10.83 3.91
N GLN A 126 8.90 11.24 2.64
CA GLN A 126 7.66 11.38 1.90
C GLN A 126 7.09 10.00 1.59
N ASN A 127 5.95 9.65 2.19
CA ASN A 127 5.24 8.43 1.84
C ASN A 127 4.34 8.68 0.63
N VAL A 128 4.79 8.21 -0.55
CA VAL A 128 4.03 8.31 -1.81
C VAL A 128 2.68 7.60 -1.73
N TYR A 129 2.54 6.59 -0.88
CA TYR A 129 1.34 5.77 -0.72
C TYR A 129 0.45 6.21 0.44
N GLN A 130 0.65 7.42 1.00
CA GLN A 130 -0.09 7.86 2.18
C GLN A 130 -1.60 7.93 1.92
N LYS A 131 -2.05 8.44 0.77
CA LYS A 131 -3.47 8.54 0.43
C LYS A 131 -4.11 7.16 0.29
N GLN A 132 -3.45 6.26 -0.43
CA GLN A 132 -3.87 4.88 -0.63
C GLN A 132 -3.96 4.10 0.69
N SER A 133 -2.96 4.27 1.56
CA SER A 133 -2.94 3.65 2.88
C SER A 133 -4.07 4.19 3.76
N ALA A 134 -4.35 5.50 3.70
CA ALA A 134 -5.44 6.12 4.44
C ALA A 134 -6.81 5.63 3.97
N ASP A 135 -7.00 5.47 2.65
CA ASP A 135 -8.24 4.94 2.08
C ASP A 135 -8.50 3.49 2.50
N LEU A 136 -7.49 2.62 2.38
CA LEU A 136 -7.56 1.24 2.87
C LEU A 136 -7.87 1.20 4.37
N ALA A 137 -7.16 2.00 5.18
CA ALA A 137 -7.36 2.07 6.62
C ALA A 137 -8.78 2.51 7.00
N MET A 138 -9.34 3.49 6.27
CA MET A 138 -10.70 3.97 6.48
C MET A 138 -11.72 2.87 6.16
N LYS A 139 -11.58 2.16 5.04
CA LYS A 139 -12.45 1.04 4.68
C LYS A 139 -12.42 -0.07 5.73
N ILE A 140 -11.24 -0.38 6.28
CA ILE A 140 -11.09 -1.35 7.37
C ILE A 140 -11.89 -0.91 8.60
N GLN A 141 -11.73 0.33 9.04
CA GLN A 141 -12.45 0.86 10.21
C GLN A 141 -13.97 0.88 9.98
N THR A 142 -14.44 1.28 8.80
CA THR A 142 -15.85 1.21 8.43
C THR A 142 -16.38 -0.22 8.53
N GLN A 143 -15.65 -1.22 8.01
CA GLN A 143 -16.07 -2.62 8.09
C GLN A 143 -16.09 -3.14 9.53
N PHE A 144 -15.15 -2.74 10.38
CA PHE A 144 -15.17 -3.09 11.80
C PHE A 144 -16.38 -2.51 12.53
N LYS A 145 -16.69 -1.24 12.26
CA LYS A 145 -17.84 -0.55 12.85
C LYS A 145 -19.16 -1.17 12.40
N GLU A 146 -19.35 -1.28 11.08
CA GLU A 146 -20.67 -1.61 10.51
C GLU A 146 -20.97 -3.10 10.47
N ARG A 147 -19.94 -3.95 10.30
CA ARG A 147 -20.13 -5.39 10.10
C ARG A 147 -19.64 -6.24 11.25
N ALA A 148 -18.56 -5.83 11.93
CA ALA A 148 -18.10 -6.52 13.14
C ALA A 148 -18.65 -5.90 14.44
N ASN A 149 -19.45 -4.83 14.35
CA ASN A 149 -20.08 -4.13 15.48
C ASN A 149 -19.09 -3.77 16.59
N ARG A 150 -17.93 -3.22 16.19
CA ARG A 150 -16.87 -2.79 17.10
C ARG A 150 -16.91 -1.28 17.32
N ASN A 151 -16.32 -0.85 18.43
CA ASN A 151 -16.15 0.57 18.73
C ASN A 151 -15.07 1.18 17.83
N ASP A 152 -15.46 2.04 16.89
CA ASP A 152 -14.56 2.68 15.93
C ASP A 152 -13.66 3.72 16.61
N ARG A 153 -12.34 3.49 16.58
CA ARG A 153 -11.34 4.45 17.09
C ARG A 153 -10.61 5.21 15.97
N GLY A 154 -10.99 4.95 14.72
CA GLY A 154 -10.56 5.69 13.54
C GLY A 154 -9.18 5.32 13.01
N VAL A 155 -8.76 6.13 12.04
CA VAL A 155 -7.45 6.02 11.40
C VAL A 155 -6.45 6.94 12.09
N ARG A 156 -5.28 6.41 12.43
CA ARG A 156 -4.21 7.10 13.17
C ARG A 156 -2.92 7.12 12.37
N GLN A 157 -2.00 8.00 12.78
CA GLN A 157 -0.67 8.09 12.20
C GLN A 157 0.37 7.91 13.30
N ALA A 158 1.36 7.05 13.06
CA ALA A 158 2.55 6.96 13.90
C ALA A 158 3.72 6.31 13.14
N GLY A 159 4.92 6.41 13.72
CA GLY A 159 6.15 5.92 13.13
C GLY A 159 6.41 4.45 13.44
N PHE A 160 5.84 3.53 12.68
CA PHE A 160 6.11 2.10 12.84
C PHE A 160 7.22 1.65 11.90
N TRP A 161 8.24 0.96 12.43
CA TRP A 161 9.33 0.44 11.59
C TRP A 161 8.82 -0.51 10.51
N VAL A 162 7.81 -1.33 10.84
CA VAL A 162 7.21 -2.29 9.90
C VAL A 162 6.54 -1.60 8.70
N LEU A 163 6.02 -0.37 8.86
CA LEU A 163 5.40 0.40 7.78
C LEU A 163 6.40 1.33 7.07
N PHE A 164 7.50 1.68 7.74
CA PHE A 164 8.50 2.58 7.20
C PHE A 164 9.19 2.05 5.94
N ASN A 165 9.49 0.74 5.93
CA ASN A 165 10.35 0.13 4.91
C ASN A 165 9.53 -0.58 3.81
N THR A 166 8.22 -0.35 3.73
CA THR A 166 7.35 -0.91 2.68
C THR A 166 7.33 -0.03 1.44
N THR A 167 7.36 -0.63 0.25
CA THR A 167 7.30 0.10 -1.04
C THR A 167 5.92 0.08 -1.70
N MET A 168 4.86 -0.08 -0.92
CA MET A 168 3.46 -0.17 -1.34
C MET A 168 2.55 0.45 -0.26
N PRO A 169 1.24 0.68 -0.51
CA PRO A 169 0.30 1.07 0.53
C PRO A 169 0.33 0.08 1.70
N SER A 170 0.45 0.62 2.93
CA SER A 170 0.68 -0.18 4.12
C SER A 170 -0.11 0.31 5.32
N VAL A 171 -0.70 -0.62 6.06
CA VAL A 171 -1.48 -0.37 7.28
C VAL A 171 -1.04 -1.30 8.40
N LEU A 172 -1.14 -0.82 9.64
CA LEU A 172 -1.07 -1.64 10.85
C LEU A 172 -2.44 -1.59 11.53
N ILE A 173 -3.05 -2.74 11.73
CA ILE A 173 -4.38 -2.88 12.30
C ILE A 173 -4.23 -3.33 13.74
N GLU A 174 -4.76 -2.53 14.66
CA GLU A 174 -5.06 -2.97 16.02
C GLU A 174 -6.50 -3.46 16.07
N THR A 175 -6.67 -4.76 16.25
CA THR A 175 -8.00 -5.42 16.16
C THR A 175 -8.89 -5.20 17.40
N GLY A 176 -8.31 -4.71 18.49
CA GLY A 176 -8.92 -4.44 19.78
C GLY A 176 -7.86 -4.48 20.89
N PHE A 177 -8.23 -4.25 22.14
CA PHE A 177 -7.33 -4.19 23.28
C PHE A 177 -7.36 -5.50 24.08
N ILE A 178 -6.26 -6.26 24.06
CA ILE A 178 -6.09 -7.52 24.79
C ILE A 178 -6.17 -7.34 26.32
N THR A 179 -6.05 -6.11 26.81
CA THR A 179 -6.18 -5.74 28.22
C THR A 179 -7.62 -5.51 28.67
N HIS A 180 -8.55 -5.30 27.74
CA HIS A 180 -9.96 -5.11 28.03
C HIS A 180 -10.65 -6.47 28.13
N ALA A 181 -11.33 -6.75 29.24
CA ALA A 181 -11.82 -8.09 29.55
C ALA A 181 -12.78 -8.66 28.48
N GLU A 182 -13.72 -7.85 28.00
CA GLU A 182 -14.67 -8.30 26.96
C GLU A 182 -14.01 -8.45 25.58
N GLU A 183 -13.00 -7.61 25.27
CA GLU A 183 -12.28 -7.71 24.01
C GLU A 183 -11.35 -8.91 24.02
N GLU A 184 -10.70 -9.20 25.15
CA GLU A 184 -9.84 -10.39 25.28
C GLU A 184 -10.65 -11.66 25.00
N ILE A 185 -11.87 -11.77 25.53
CA ILE A 185 -12.78 -12.89 25.22
C ILE A 185 -13.13 -12.90 23.74
N TYR A 186 -13.52 -11.76 23.17
CA TYR A 186 -13.93 -11.64 21.78
C TYR A 186 -12.80 -12.00 20.80
N LEU A 187 -11.60 -11.46 21.00
CA LEU A 187 -10.42 -11.66 20.16
C LEU A 187 -9.91 -13.11 20.18
N ASN A 188 -10.17 -13.85 21.26
CA ASN A 188 -9.84 -15.28 21.36
C ASN A 188 -10.98 -16.19 20.88
N SER A 189 -12.17 -15.65 20.58
CA SER A 189 -13.30 -16.44 20.10
C SER A 189 -13.23 -16.67 18.58
N GLU A 190 -13.61 -17.87 18.13
CA GLU A 190 -13.71 -18.20 16.70
C GLU A 190 -14.59 -17.18 15.94
N GLN A 191 -15.76 -16.86 16.51
CA GLN A 191 -16.69 -15.91 15.90
C GLN A 191 -16.09 -14.50 15.77
N GLY A 192 -15.39 -14.02 16.82
CA GLY A 192 -14.77 -12.71 16.78
C GLY A 192 -13.65 -12.64 15.74
N GLN A 193 -12.81 -13.67 15.68
CA GLN A 193 -11.76 -13.77 14.68
C GLN A 193 -12.32 -13.85 13.26
N ASP A 194 -13.38 -14.63 13.03
CA ASP A 194 -14.07 -14.70 11.73
C ASP A 194 -14.64 -13.33 11.31
N TYR A 195 -15.27 -12.62 12.24
CA TYR A 195 -15.88 -11.31 11.95
C TYR A 195 -14.83 -10.26 11.63
N LEU A 196 -13.74 -10.22 12.39
CA LEU A 196 -12.60 -9.32 12.15
C LEU A 196 -11.92 -9.66 10.82
N ALA A 197 -11.62 -10.93 10.58
CA ALA A 197 -10.99 -11.38 9.35
C ALA A 197 -11.84 -11.07 8.11
N SER A 198 -13.15 -11.31 8.21
CA SER A 198 -14.12 -11.03 7.16
C SER A 198 -14.29 -9.52 6.91
N ALA A 199 -14.17 -8.69 7.95
CA ALA A 199 -14.16 -7.22 7.81
C ALA A 199 -12.92 -6.73 7.05
N ILE A 200 -11.73 -7.24 7.39
CA ILE A 200 -10.49 -6.92 6.67
C ILE A 200 -10.58 -7.36 5.21
N PHE A 201 -11.08 -8.58 4.95
CA PHE A 201 -11.33 -9.09 3.61
C PHE A 201 -12.24 -8.15 2.79
N ARG A 202 -13.41 -7.77 3.33
CA ARG A 202 -14.34 -6.88 2.63
C ARG A 202 -13.70 -5.53 2.33
N ALA A 203 -12.96 -4.96 3.28
CA ALA A 203 -12.26 -3.71 3.08
C ALA A 203 -11.20 -3.82 1.97
N CYS A 204 -10.43 -4.92 1.92
CA CYS A 204 -9.47 -5.18 0.85
C CYS A 204 -10.16 -5.33 -0.50
N ARG A 205 -11.24 -6.11 -0.57
CA ARG A 205 -12.06 -6.25 -1.79
C ARG A 205 -12.56 -4.89 -2.26
N ASP A 206 -13.15 -4.09 -1.38
CA ASP A 206 -13.72 -2.79 -1.73
C ASP A 206 -12.62 -1.82 -2.18
N TYR A 207 -11.45 -1.86 -1.54
CA TYR A 207 -10.26 -1.12 -1.95
C TYR A 207 -9.76 -1.54 -3.34
N ILE A 208 -9.57 -2.84 -3.56
CA ILE A 208 -9.12 -3.39 -4.85
C ILE A 208 -10.12 -3.04 -5.94
N ASN A 209 -11.41 -3.18 -5.67
CA ASN A 209 -12.46 -2.79 -6.60
C ASN A 209 -12.42 -1.30 -6.92
N ASP A 210 -12.14 -0.43 -5.95
CA ASP A 210 -12.02 1.01 -6.20
C ASP A 210 -10.79 1.32 -7.05
N ILE A 211 -9.65 0.71 -6.76
CA ILE A 211 -8.44 0.83 -7.59
C ILE A 211 -8.69 0.29 -9.01
N ASP A 212 -9.37 -0.85 -9.13
CA ASP A 212 -9.73 -1.45 -10.40
C ASP A 212 -10.78 -0.62 -11.15
N ASN A 213 -11.73 0.01 -10.46
CA ASN A 213 -12.74 0.90 -11.05
C ASN A 213 -12.14 2.24 -11.49
N MET A 214 -11.22 2.79 -10.71
CA MET A 214 -10.39 3.92 -11.13
C MET A 214 -9.53 3.55 -12.34
N SER A 215 -9.21 2.26 -12.50
CA SER A 215 -8.49 1.69 -13.64
C SER A 215 -9.38 1.26 -14.82
N ASN A 216 -10.69 1.04 -14.61
CA ASN A 216 -11.63 0.46 -15.58
C ASN A 216 -12.46 1.54 -16.28
N PHE A 217 -11.92 2.02 -17.40
CA PHE A 217 -12.76 2.32 -18.55
C PHE A 217 -13.47 1.03 -19.00
N ARG A 218 -14.76 1.13 -19.33
CA ARG A 218 -15.70 0.02 -19.59
C ARG A 218 -15.08 -1.17 -20.34
N VAL A 219 -15.11 -2.34 -19.69
CA VAL A 219 -14.81 -3.64 -20.30
C VAL A 219 -15.86 -3.95 -21.37
N VAL A 220 -15.44 -4.22 -22.60
CA VAL A 220 -16.25 -4.93 -23.61
C VAL A 220 -15.62 -6.30 -23.80
N ASP A 221 -16.44 -7.33 -23.66
CA ASP A 221 -16.07 -8.73 -23.78
C ASP A 221 -15.39 -9.06 -25.12
N LYS A 222 -14.50 -10.05 -25.01
CA LYS A 222 -13.72 -10.66 -26.09
C LYS A 222 -14.58 -11.01 -27.31
N GLU A 223 -14.13 -10.60 -28.49
CA GLU A 223 -14.06 -11.52 -29.64
C GLU A 223 -13.00 -11.10 -30.69
N THR A 224 -12.07 -12.03 -30.90
CA THR A 224 -11.28 -12.31 -32.11
C THR A 224 -10.37 -11.25 -32.74
N GLY A 225 -9.09 -11.63 -32.89
CA GLY A 225 -8.25 -11.14 -33.99
C GLY A 225 -6.80 -10.89 -33.60
N LYS A 226 -5.95 -11.91 -33.72
CA LYS A 226 -4.50 -11.68 -33.88
C LYS A 226 -4.28 -10.76 -35.08
N LYS A 227 -3.85 -9.53 -34.85
CA LYS A 227 -3.08 -8.72 -35.79
C LYS A 227 -2.00 -7.97 -35.01
N GLU A 228 -0.77 -8.44 -35.15
CA GLU A 228 0.38 -7.52 -35.18
C GLU A 228 0.12 -6.47 -36.27
N ILE A 229 0.48 -5.20 -36.04
CA ILE A 229 1.00 -4.26 -37.05
C ILE A 229 1.44 -2.93 -36.41
N SER A 230 2.72 -2.62 -36.68
CA SER A 230 3.47 -1.35 -36.84
C SER A 230 3.06 -0.04 -36.17
N VAL A 231 4.03 0.54 -35.45
CA VAL A 231 4.11 1.98 -35.15
C VAL A 231 4.57 2.72 -36.41
N ILE A 232 3.86 3.79 -36.76
CA ILE A 232 4.26 4.79 -37.75
C ILE A 232 5.37 5.64 -37.11
N GLU A 233 6.59 5.52 -37.62
CA GLU A 233 7.63 6.54 -37.40
C GLU A 233 7.34 7.74 -38.29
N GLU A 234 7.34 8.94 -37.69
CA GLU A 234 7.70 10.16 -38.41
C GLU A 234 8.80 10.93 -37.66
N PRO A 235 9.63 11.69 -38.39
CA PRO A 235 11.02 11.87 -38.05
C PRO A 235 11.31 13.22 -37.41
N GLY A 236 12.23 13.23 -36.44
CA GLY A 236 12.96 14.44 -36.05
C GLY A 236 12.93 14.74 -34.57
N ASN A 237 13.95 14.30 -33.83
CA ASN A 237 15.01 15.21 -33.36
C ASN A 237 16.14 14.36 -32.75
N LYS A 238 17.30 14.33 -33.41
CA LYS A 238 18.51 13.66 -32.94
C LYS A 238 19.21 14.56 -31.92
N ASP A 239 18.64 14.69 -30.73
CA ASP A 239 19.43 15.05 -29.54
C ASP A 239 18.60 14.85 -28.26
N ASN A 240 18.60 13.61 -27.76
CA ASN A 240 18.41 13.29 -26.34
C ASN A 240 18.59 11.78 -26.16
N ASN A 241 18.99 11.35 -24.97
CA ASN A 241 19.46 10.01 -24.61
C ASN A 241 18.39 8.87 -24.71
N GLY A 242 17.43 8.99 -25.64
CA GLY A 242 16.28 8.12 -25.84
C GLY A 242 15.21 8.22 -24.75
N ILE A 243 15.40 9.09 -23.76
CA ILE A 243 14.49 9.23 -22.62
C ILE A 243 13.41 10.27 -22.95
N VAL A 244 12.16 9.85 -22.89
CA VAL A 244 10.96 10.69 -23.04
C VAL A 244 10.17 10.63 -21.74
N PHE A 245 9.77 11.78 -21.22
CA PHE A 245 8.84 11.88 -20.09
C PHE A 245 7.42 11.95 -20.62
N MET A 246 6.53 11.16 -20.04
CA MET A 246 5.10 11.18 -20.34
C MET A 246 4.31 11.21 -19.05
N VAL A 247 3.03 11.59 -19.12
CA VAL A 247 2.16 11.54 -17.95
C VAL A 247 1.26 10.32 -18.04
N GLN A 248 1.49 9.33 -17.16
CA GLN A 248 0.62 8.16 -17.06
C GLN A 248 -0.71 8.59 -16.44
N VAL A 249 -1.81 8.28 -17.12
CA VAL A 249 -3.17 8.63 -16.72
C VAL A 249 -4.02 7.41 -16.34
N ALA A 250 -3.63 6.21 -16.76
CA ALA A 250 -4.32 4.97 -16.39
C ALA A 250 -3.39 3.75 -16.44
N SER A 251 -3.77 2.68 -15.73
CA SER A 251 -3.15 1.36 -15.87
C SER A 251 -4.17 0.23 -15.65
N ALA A 252 -4.28 -0.70 -16.58
CA ALA A 252 -5.27 -1.76 -16.55
C ALA A 252 -4.63 -3.15 -16.71
N SER A 253 -5.24 -4.18 -16.14
CA SER A 253 -4.87 -5.59 -16.33
C SER A 253 -5.27 -6.10 -17.72
N ALA A 254 -6.33 -5.54 -18.30
CA ALA A 254 -6.78 -5.79 -19.67
C ALA A 254 -6.46 -4.60 -20.58
N ARG A 255 -6.32 -4.87 -21.89
CA ARG A 255 -6.05 -3.84 -22.90
C ARG A 255 -7.30 -2.99 -23.15
N ALA A 256 -7.22 -1.69 -22.93
CA ALA A 256 -8.24 -0.71 -23.30
C ALA A 256 -8.05 -0.21 -24.75
N GLU A 257 -9.15 0.08 -25.43
CA GLU A 257 -9.11 0.67 -26.77
C GLU A 257 -8.76 2.16 -26.70
N ILE A 258 -7.79 2.60 -27.51
CA ILE A 258 -7.32 3.99 -27.56
C ILE A 258 -8.33 4.85 -28.33
N LYS A 259 -9.36 5.29 -27.61
CA LYS A 259 -10.44 6.18 -28.09
C LYS A 259 -10.61 7.35 -27.13
N SER A 260 -10.88 8.55 -27.65
CA SER A 260 -10.98 9.77 -26.84
C SER A 260 -12.04 9.66 -25.73
N GLU A 261 -13.13 8.95 -25.99
CA GLU A 261 -14.19 8.67 -25.01
C GLU A 261 -13.68 7.83 -23.82
N ASN A 262 -12.73 6.93 -24.08
CA ASN A 262 -12.08 6.11 -23.05
C ASN A 262 -10.95 6.83 -22.33
N PHE A 263 -10.66 8.08 -22.66
CA PHE A 263 -9.63 8.85 -21.99
C PHE A 263 -10.07 10.29 -21.71
N LYS A 264 -11.37 10.48 -21.41
CA LYS A 264 -11.95 11.76 -20.98
C LYS A 264 -11.60 12.93 -21.92
N GLY A 265 -11.55 12.66 -23.23
CA GLY A 265 -11.24 13.65 -24.25
C GLY A 265 -9.80 13.63 -24.76
N LEU A 266 -8.87 12.94 -24.09
CA LEU A 266 -7.47 12.87 -24.54
C LEU A 266 -7.33 12.06 -25.84
N THR A 267 -6.56 12.57 -26.79
CA THR A 267 -6.38 11.96 -28.12
C THR A 267 -4.97 11.44 -28.37
N ASP A 268 -4.00 11.80 -27.53
CA ASP A 268 -2.57 11.52 -27.68
C ASP A 268 -2.07 10.40 -26.75
N ILE A 269 -2.93 9.42 -26.48
CA ILE A 269 -2.64 8.31 -25.57
C ILE A 269 -1.68 7.29 -26.22
N VAL A 270 -0.64 6.94 -25.47
CA VAL A 270 0.32 5.88 -25.78
C VAL A 270 0.17 4.74 -24.80
N GLU A 271 0.01 3.53 -25.36
CA GLU A 271 -0.05 2.27 -24.61
C GLU A 271 1.36 1.69 -24.38
N ILE A 272 1.61 1.23 -23.16
CA ILE A 272 2.88 0.64 -22.72
C ILE A 272 2.56 -0.61 -21.91
N TYR A 273 3.05 -1.78 -22.32
CA TYR A 273 2.88 -3.02 -21.55
C TYR A 273 4.08 -3.26 -20.65
N ALA A 274 3.87 -3.25 -19.33
CA ALA A 274 4.93 -3.48 -18.35
C ALA A 274 4.35 -4.04 -17.04
N GLN A 275 5.09 -4.97 -16.41
CA GLN A 275 4.67 -5.62 -15.15
C GLN A 275 3.29 -6.28 -15.25
N GLU A 276 3.04 -7.00 -16.34
CA GLU A 276 1.78 -7.69 -16.65
C GLU A 276 0.54 -6.78 -16.73
N ARG A 277 0.74 -5.45 -16.83
CA ARG A 277 -0.32 -4.46 -16.98
C ARG A 277 -0.11 -3.58 -18.20
N TYR A 278 -1.20 -3.12 -18.79
CA TYR A 278 -1.22 -2.04 -19.77
C TYR A 278 -1.19 -0.72 -19.03
N LYS A 279 -0.37 0.21 -19.49
CA LYS A 279 -0.23 1.57 -18.94
C LYS A 279 -0.48 2.54 -20.06
N TYR A 280 -1.25 3.58 -19.78
CA TYR A 280 -1.66 4.58 -20.76
C TYR A 280 -1.11 5.93 -20.34
N ALA A 281 -0.33 6.54 -21.22
CA ALA A 281 0.35 7.81 -20.96
C ALA A 281 0.10 8.81 -22.07
N THR A 282 0.05 10.08 -21.71
CA THR A 282 -0.31 11.20 -22.59
C THR A 282 0.74 12.30 -22.46
N GLY A 283 0.93 13.09 -23.51
CA GLY A 283 1.99 14.08 -23.61
C GLY A 283 3.39 13.44 -23.73
N LYS A 284 4.21 13.94 -24.64
CA LYS A 284 5.61 13.53 -24.81
C LYS A 284 6.52 14.73 -24.59
N PHE A 285 7.36 14.67 -23.58
CA PHE A 285 8.24 15.76 -23.17
C PHE A 285 9.69 15.30 -23.12
N SER A 286 10.58 16.16 -23.60
CA SER A 286 12.02 15.95 -23.43
C SER A 286 12.44 16.27 -22.01
N GLU A 287 11.86 17.29 -21.36
CA GLU A 287 12.21 17.70 -20.00
C GLU A 287 11.17 17.29 -18.95
N TYR A 288 11.66 16.83 -17.79
CA TYR A 288 10.80 16.43 -16.67
C TYR A 288 9.92 17.58 -16.17
N ALA A 289 10.45 18.81 -16.14
CA ALA A 289 9.71 19.98 -15.69
C ALA A 289 8.48 20.29 -16.56
N GLU A 290 8.58 20.04 -17.87
CA GLU A 290 7.46 20.22 -18.80
C GLU A 290 6.38 19.17 -18.57
N ALA A 291 6.78 17.91 -18.37
CA ALA A 291 5.85 16.84 -18.01
C ALA A 291 5.13 17.11 -16.67
N VAL A 292 5.82 17.67 -15.68
CA VAL A 292 5.19 18.07 -14.41
C VAL A 292 4.18 19.21 -14.61
N LYS A 293 4.49 20.19 -15.46
CA LYS A 293 3.56 21.29 -15.77
C LYS A 293 2.29 20.75 -16.43
N TYR A 294 2.44 19.90 -17.43
CA TYR A 294 1.32 19.26 -18.11
C TYR A 294 0.52 18.33 -17.18
N ARG A 295 1.20 17.57 -16.30
CA ARG A 295 0.53 16.75 -15.28
C ARG A 295 -0.42 17.57 -14.41
N ARG A 296 -0.02 18.79 -14.00
CA ARG A 296 -0.88 19.69 -13.20
C ARG A 296 -2.12 20.16 -13.97
N GLU A 297 -1.99 20.39 -15.28
CA GLU A 297 -3.12 20.79 -16.13
C GLU A 297 -4.16 19.67 -16.26
N ILE A 298 -3.71 18.41 -16.33
CA ILE A 298 -4.62 17.26 -16.44
C ILE A 298 -5.03 16.67 -15.08
N GLU A 299 -4.48 17.15 -13.96
CA GLU A 299 -4.75 16.65 -12.60
C GLU A 299 -6.22 16.81 -12.20
N GLU A 300 -6.90 17.84 -12.72
CA GLU A 300 -8.34 18.04 -12.51
C GLU A 300 -9.18 16.91 -13.15
N ILE A 301 -8.69 16.34 -14.25
CA ILE A 301 -9.36 15.28 -15.02
C ILE A 301 -8.87 13.89 -14.57
N TYR A 302 -7.59 13.80 -14.20
CA TYR A 302 -6.89 12.60 -13.73
C TYR A 302 -6.10 12.91 -12.45
N PRO A 303 -6.74 12.84 -11.27
CA PRO A 303 -6.09 13.15 -9.99
C PRO A 303 -4.90 12.26 -9.65
N ASP A 304 -4.86 11.05 -10.22
CA ASP A 304 -3.80 10.07 -10.02
C ASP A 304 -2.74 10.10 -11.13
N ALA A 305 -2.76 11.10 -12.01
CA ALA A 305 -1.79 11.24 -13.07
C ALA A 305 -0.38 11.47 -12.51
N PHE A 306 0.62 10.74 -13.02
CA PHE A 306 2.02 10.92 -12.61
C PHE A 306 2.99 10.82 -13.78
N VAL A 307 4.14 11.46 -13.64
CA VAL A 307 5.16 11.48 -14.68
C VAL A 307 5.92 10.16 -14.68
N ILE A 308 5.99 9.51 -15.84
CA ILE A 308 6.83 8.35 -16.11
C ILE A 308 7.96 8.73 -17.05
N ALA A 309 9.09 8.04 -16.94
CA ALA A 309 10.18 8.11 -17.90
C ALA A 309 10.20 6.84 -18.75
N ILE A 310 10.31 7.01 -20.06
CA ILE A 310 10.33 5.93 -21.04
C ILE A 310 11.64 5.98 -21.80
N LYS A 311 12.30 4.84 -21.98
CA LYS A 311 13.43 4.66 -22.89
C LYS A 311 13.30 3.29 -23.53
N ASP A 312 13.54 3.19 -24.83
CA ASP A 312 13.50 1.92 -25.57
C ASP A 312 12.20 1.13 -25.33
N ASN A 313 11.05 1.84 -25.33
CA ASN A 313 9.71 1.31 -25.02
C ASN A 313 9.53 0.66 -23.64
N LYS A 314 10.42 0.96 -22.68
CA LYS A 314 10.32 0.48 -21.30
C LYS A 314 10.25 1.63 -20.32
N ILE A 315 9.48 1.44 -19.25
CA ILE A 315 9.41 2.39 -18.14
C ILE A 315 10.70 2.27 -17.33
N LEU A 316 11.35 3.41 -17.13
CA LEU A 316 12.49 3.56 -16.23
C LEU A 316 12.04 4.14 -14.89
N PRO A 317 12.63 3.69 -13.78
CA PRO A 317 12.54 4.40 -12.51
C PRO A 317 12.91 5.88 -12.72
N LEU A 318 12.05 6.78 -12.25
CA LEU A 318 12.17 8.21 -12.52
C LEU A 318 13.51 8.79 -12.04
N GLN A 319 13.98 8.36 -10.86
CA GLN A 319 15.28 8.75 -10.33
C GLN A 319 16.44 8.35 -11.25
N GLN A 320 16.41 7.12 -11.78
CA GLN A 320 17.41 6.62 -12.73
C GLN A 320 17.39 7.44 -14.03
N ALA A 321 16.20 7.82 -14.52
CA ALA A 321 16.08 8.64 -15.71
C ALA A 321 16.65 10.07 -15.50
N LEU A 322 16.40 10.67 -14.34
CA LEU A 322 16.93 11.98 -13.98
C LEU A 322 18.47 11.95 -13.82
N ASP A 323 19.01 10.91 -13.20
CA ASP A 323 20.46 10.75 -13.02
C ASP A 323 21.19 10.52 -14.35
N LEU A 324 20.57 9.78 -15.28
CA LEU A 324 21.09 9.60 -16.64
C LEU A 324 21.07 10.90 -17.48
N LYS A 325 20.20 11.85 -17.14
CA LYS A 325 20.20 13.19 -17.73
C LYS A 325 21.21 14.14 -17.08
N LYS A 326 21.48 13.99 -15.78
CA LYS A 326 22.47 14.80 -15.02
C LYS A 326 23.92 14.43 -15.28
N LYS A 327 24.22 13.22 -15.77
CA LYS A 327 25.58 12.78 -16.15
C LYS A 327 26.11 13.41 -17.45
N LYS A 328 25.60 14.59 -17.83
CA LYS A 328 26.10 15.44 -18.92
C LYS A 328 26.63 16.74 -18.35
#